data_AF-A0A6L5R3C4-F1
#
_entry.id   AF-A0A6L5R3C4-F1
#
_cell.length_a   1.000
_cell.length_b   1.000
_cell.length_c   1.000
_cell.angle_alpha   90.00
_cell.angle_beta   90.00
_cell.angle_gamma   90.00
#
_symmetry.space_group_name_H-M   'P 1'
#
loop_
_entity.id
_entity.type
_entity.pdbx_description
1 polymer ?
#
loop_
_entity_poly.entity_id
_entity_poly.type
_entity_poly.pdbx_seq_one_letter_code
_entity_poly.pdbx_strand_id
1 'polypeptide(L)'
;MTEPAIRTPIGPLADGEWHRLHPASPLLRGGLVLIAVLGFVLANLRERIVEVFVLFFAPGAEAPGGTPDFGGDWAEDPVTGIVAHGLLGWALLGLLVVVALVVLAFWFAWRMHTFRVTGEALEVRSGILFRSHRSARLDRIQGINIARPVFARLFGAAKLDVSVAGQSGNVDLSYLGSAQADRLRGDLLRLASGARRQESGATGDADAADGAGADDAGVAPPASGAPSVVDRAGAVVGRRVDEFLSPELDPDLAPPESVVRLPLPRVIASALLGGSMIWFVAIIVIIVVALTTGTLWMLFTFVPAAIGVVSYLWSRITGSLRYSIAGTRDGVRIGSGLLSTANQTIPPGRVHAIEASQWLLWRAFGWWTVRVNVAGQSVAQAGDAARRTLVLPVGTAADVRRVIGLLAPDALDDLAPLLDAGLAGTGPATGFTSAPRRAAWIRPFSWRRIGIAVEGGTAVLRSGWLLRRLAFVPLARMQSVAVAAGPVRRGLRLESLRIHTVAGPVAPEVPALDRADAAAAFTAIAAEAVDRALRDRSDRWGAEHAS
;
A
#
# COMPACT_ATOMS: atom_id res chain seq x y z
N MET A 1 46.09 -9.02 18.49
CA MET A 1 44.92 -8.12 18.63
C MET A 1 44.87 -7.32 17.35
N THR A 2 44.03 -7.71 16.40
CA THR A 2 43.98 -7.11 15.08
C THR A 2 43.15 -5.84 15.16
N GLU A 3 43.80 -4.70 14.93
CA GLU A 3 43.17 -3.39 14.85
C GLU A 3 42.09 -3.41 13.75
N PRO A 4 40.85 -2.96 14.02
CA PRO A 4 39.82 -2.95 12.99
C PRO A 4 40.19 -1.92 11.94
N ALA A 5 40.39 -2.37 10.69
CA ALA A 5 40.69 -1.53 9.56
C ALA A 5 39.70 -0.35 9.47
N ILE A 6 40.20 0.88 9.56
CA ILE A 6 39.42 2.10 9.42
C ILE A 6 38.94 2.16 7.96
N ARG A 7 37.70 1.74 7.72
CA ARG A 7 37.08 1.78 6.39
C ARG A 7 36.64 3.21 6.11
N THR A 8 37.08 3.78 4.99
CA THR A 8 36.66 5.11 4.54
C THR A 8 35.14 5.17 4.34
N PRO A 9 34.42 6.13 4.96
CA PRO A 9 32.97 6.25 4.85
C PRO A 9 32.56 6.62 3.41
N ILE A 10 31.55 5.93 2.88
CA ILE A 10 31.03 6.15 1.50
C ILE A 10 30.14 7.40 1.43
N GLY A 11 29.62 7.83 2.59
CA GLY A 11 28.83 9.03 2.76
C GLY A 11 28.62 9.33 4.24
N PRO A 12 28.08 10.51 4.59
CA PRO A 12 27.94 10.98 5.98
C PRO A 12 26.97 10.15 6.85
N LEU A 13 26.28 9.17 6.27
CA LEU A 13 25.32 8.29 6.94
C LEU A 13 25.70 6.80 6.82
N ALA A 14 26.76 6.48 6.07
CA ALA A 14 27.29 5.13 5.82
C ALA A 14 28.73 5.01 6.37
N ASP A 15 28.93 5.58 7.54
CA ASP A 15 30.17 5.63 8.33
C ASP A 15 30.25 4.50 9.37
N GLY A 16 29.17 3.73 9.55
CA GLY A 16 29.09 2.73 10.60
C GLY A 16 28.84 3.33 11.98
N GLU A 17 28.44 4.60 12.09
CA GLU A 17 28.01 5.18 13.37
C GLU A 17 26.50 5.11 13.55
N TRP A 18 26.05 5.37 14.79
CA TRP A 18 24.65 5.38 15.16
C TRP A 18 24.03 6.74 14.86
N HIS A 19 23.26 6.82 13.79
CA HIS A 19 22.55 8.02 13.36
C HIS A 19 21.12 8.06 13.91
N ARG A 20 20.66 9.26 14.24
CA ARG A 20 19.28 9.50 14.70
C ARG A 20 18.38 9.87 13.54
N LEU A 21 17.12 9.48 13.65
CA LEU A 21 16.08 9.87 12.70
C LEU A 21 15.66 11.33 12.89
N HIS A 22 14.87 11.86 11.94
CA HIS A 22 14.33 13.21 12.03
C HIS A 22 13.52 13.43 13.33
N PRO A 23 13.61 14.59 14.00
CA PRO A 23 12.87 14.90 15.24
C PRO A 23 11.34 14.72 15.14
N ALA A 24 10.78 14.96 13.96
CA ALA A 24 9.35 14.78 13.70
C ALA A 24 8.91 13.31 13.53
N SER A 25 9.84 12.34 13.54
CA SER A 25 9.55 10.92 13.29
C SER A 25 8.50 10.29 14.23
N PRO A 26 8.42 10.61 15.53
CA PRO A 26 7.36 10.05 16.38
C PRO A 26 5.98 10.64 16.07
N LEU A 27 5.89 11.83 15.47
CA LEU A 27 4.61 12.49 15.11
C LEU A 27 4.08 11.84 13.85
N LEU A 28 4.99 11.55 12.92
CA LEU A 28 4.66 10.91 11.65
C LEU A 28 4.29 9.43 11.82
N ARG A 29 4.85 8.72 12.81
CA ARG A 29 4.45 7.35 13.18
C ARG A 29 3.22 7.31 14.10
N GLY A 30 3.13 8.22 15.06
CA GLY A 30 2.13 8.23 16.13
C GLY A 30 0.95 9.18 15.91
N GLY A 31 0.89 9.90 14.78
CA GLY A 31 -0.16 10.88 14.50
C GLY A 31 -1.57 10.30 14.55
N LEU A 32 -1.74 9.00 14.27
CA LEU A 32 -3.00 8.30 14.46
C LEU A 32 -3.41 8.21 15.94
N VAL A 33 -2.46 8.05 16.86
CA VAL A 33 -2.71 8.07 18.31
C VAL A 33 -3.12 9.48 18.73
N LEU A 34 -2.49 10.51 18.18
CA LEU A 34 -2.88 11.89 18.45
C LEU A 34 -4.30 12.20 17.93
N ILE A 35 -4.66 11.68 16.75
CA ILE A 35 -6.02 11.75 16.21
C ILE A 35 -7.01 10.93 17.04
N ALA A 36 -6.62 9.76 17.54
CA ALA A 36 -7.46 8.93 18.40
C ALA A 36 -7.68 9.57 19.77
N VAL A 37 -6.64 10.18 20.36
CA VAL A 37 -6.72 10.97 21.59
C VAL A 37 -7.57 12.22 21.35
N LEU A 38 -7.35 12.94 20.25
CA LEU A 38 -8.18 14.10 19.88
C LEU A 38 -9.63 13.68 19.67
N GLY A 39 -9.88 12.55 19.01
CA GLY A 39 -11.21 11.97 18.83
C GLY A 39 -11.86 11.53 20.14
N PHE A 40 -11.08 10.96 21.07
CA PHE A 40 -11.53 10.60 22.41
C PHE A 40 -11.85 11.84 23.26
N VAL A 41 -11.04 12.89 23.14
CA VAL A 41 -11.27 14.20 23.76
C VAL A 41 -12.53 14.84 23.18
N LEU A 42 -12.68 14.86 21.85
CA LEU A 42 -13.90 15.35 21.19
C LEU A 42 -15.13 14.53 21.56
N ALA A 43 -15.00 13.21 21.71
CA ALA A 43 -16.07 12.33 22.14
C ALA A 43 -16.47 12.58 23.61
N ASN A 44 -15.51 12.89 24.49
CA ASN A 44 -15.80 13.33 25.85
C ASN A 44 -16.41 14.74 25.90
N LEU A 45 -16.00 15.63 25.00
CA LEU A 45 -16.58 16.97 24.86
C LEU A 45 -17.90 16.97 24.06
N ARG A 46 -18.37 15.79 23.61
CA ARG A 46 -19.57 15.64 22.77
C ARG A 46 -20.81 16.25 23.41
N GLU A 47 -21.11 15.91 24.67
CA GLU A 47 -22.29 16.45 25.37
C GLU A 47 -22.27 17.99 25.36
N ARG A 48 -21.09 18.59 25.64
CA ARG A 48 -20.90 20.05 25.71
C ARG A 48 -21.04 20.72 24.34
N ILE A 49 -20.48 20.13 23.29
CA ILE A 49 -20.56 20.67 21.92
C ILE A 49 -22.02 20.64 21.45
N VAL A 50 -22.74 19.57 21.76
CA VAL A 50 -24.18 19.46 21.45
C VAL A 50 -24.96 20.53 22.20
N GLU A 51 -24.70 20.74 23.49
CA GLU A 51 -25.41 21.72 24.33
C GLU A 51 -25.19 23.16 23.83
N VAL A 52 -23.93 23.54 23.56
CA VAL A 52 -23.59 24.87 23.02
C VAL A 52 -24.17 25.07 21.61
N PHE A 53 -24.19 24.02 20.80
CA PHE A 53 -24.76 24.07 19.45
C PHE A 53 -26.28 24.24 19.48
N VAL A 54 -26.99 23.49 20.33
CA VAL A 54 -28.45 23.62 20.49
C VAL A 54 -28.80 25.01 21.03
N LEU A 55 -28.04 25.52 22.01
CA LEU A 55 -28.21 26.88 22.54
C LEU A 55 -28.07 27.96 21.45
N PHE A 56 -27.13 27.80 20.53
CA PHE A 56 -26.80 28.81 19.51
C PHE A 56 -27.66 28.69 18.23
N PHE A 57 -27.99 27.48 17.80
CA PHE A 57 -28.66 27.23 16.50
C PHE A 57 -30.13 26.83 16.61
N ALA A 58 -30.62 26.46 17.80
CA ALA A 58 -32.02 26.15 18.06
C ALA A 58 -32.49 26.72 19.41
N PRO A 59 -32.46 28.06 19.59
CA PRO A 59 -32.87 28.68 20.84
C PRO A 59 -34.34 28.36 21.13
N GLY A 60 -34.60 27.61 22.20
CA GLY A 60 -35.94 27.19 22.63
C GLY A 60 -36.32 25.73 22.33
N ALA A 61 -35.45 24.94 21.69
CA ALA A 61 -35.62 23.49 21.65
C ALA A 61 -35.22 22.91 23.02
N GLU A 62 -36.14 22.23 23.70
CA GLU A 62 -35.79 21.40 24.85
C GLU A 62 -34.81 20.32 24.38
N ALA A 63 -33.59 20.32 24.93
CA ALA A 63 -32.68 19.20 24.73
C ALA A 63 -33.40 17.92 25.21
N PRO A 64 -33.24 16.76 24.52
CA PRO A 64 -33.86 15.52 24.97
C PRO A 64 -33.21 15.06 26.27
N GLY A 65 -33.82 15.48 27.38
CA GLY A 65 -33.31 15.43 28.75
C GLY A 65 -33.78 16.72 29.42
N GLY A 66 -34.81 16.63 30.28
CA GLY A 66 -35.53 17.78 30.82
C GLY A 66 -34.65 18.85 31.48
N THR A 67 -35.28 19.98 31.83
CA THR A 67 -34.70 21.13 32.54
C THR A 67 -33.46 20.78 33.36
N PRO A 68 -32.30 21.46 33.17
CA PRO A 68 -31.06 21.08 33.82
C PRO A 68 -31.22 21.12 35.33
N ASP A 69 -31.38 19.96 35.95
CA ASP A 69 -31.15 19.81 37.37
C ASP A 69 -29.64 19.82 37.54
N PHE A 70 -29.09 20.95 37.98
CA PHE A 70 -27.69 21.08 38.37
C PHE A 70 -27.46 20.38 39.73
N GLY A 71 -27.97 19.16 39.86
CA GLY A 71 -27.89 18.29 41.01
C GLY A 71 -26.58 17.53 41.02
N GLY A 72 -25.50 18.20 41.42
CA GLY A 72 -24.54 17.69 42.40
C GLY A 72 -23.78 16.37 42.17
N ASP A 73 -23.84 15.70 41.02
CA ASP A 73 -23.08 14.46 40.83
C ASP A 73 -21.88 14.64 39.89
N TRP A 74 -20.68 14.53 40.47
CA TRP A 74 -19.39 14.63 39.76
C TRP A 74 -19.21 13.56 38.66
N ALA A 75 -20.09 12.55 38.65
CA ALA A 75 -20.11 11.46 37.69
C ALA A 75 -20.72 11.84 36.34
N GLU A 76 -21.62 12.82 36.27
CA GLU A 76 -22.36 13.16 35.04
C GLU A 76 -21.84 14.45 34.36
N ASP A 77 -21.34 15.44 35.11
CA ASP A 77 -20.73 16.65 34.52
C ASP A 77 -19.49 17.15 35.31
N PRO A 78 -18.30 16.60 35.02
CA PRO A 78 -17.07 16.99 35.71
C PRO A 78 -16.67 18.44 35.44
N VAL A 79 -17.06 19.03 34.30
CA VAL A 79 -16.61 20.36 33.88
C VAL A 79 -17.44 21.45 34.59
N THR A 80 -18.74 21.25 34.77
CA THR A 80 -19.57 22.19 35.53
C THR A 80 -19.26 22.14 37.03
N GLY A 81 -18.94 20.96 37.57
CA GLY A 81 -18.36 20.81 38.91
C GLY A 81 -17.05 21.60 39.08
N ILE A 82 -16.14 21.53 38.11
CA ILE A 82 -14.87 22.29 38.12
C ILE A 82 -15.09 23.81 38.10
N VAL A 83 -16.03 24.31 37.29
CA VAL A 83 -16.32 25.75 37.18
C VAL A 83 -17.05 26.26 38.43
N ALA A 84 -18.07 25.54 38.90
CA ALA A 84 -18.86 25.92 40.07
C ALA A 84 -18.03 25.93 41.37
N HIS A 85 -17.02 25.06 41.48
CA HIS A 85 -16.12 25.00 42.65
C HIS A 85 -14.85 25.86 42.47
N GLY A 86 -14.72 26.66 41.40
CA GLY A 86 -13.55 27.51 41.17
C GLY A 86 -12.25 26.74 40.87
N LEU A 87 -12.34 25.46 40.51
CA LEU A 87 -11.21 24.56 40.23
C LEU A 87 -10.67 24.68 38.80
N LEU A 88 -11.13 25.69 38.05
CA LEU A 88 -10.78 25.94 36.65
C LEU A 88 -9.26 25.99 36.45
N GLY A 89 -8.52 26.58 37.40
CA GLY A 89 -7.05 26.59 37.40
C GLY A 89 -6.42 25.20 37.53
N TRP A 90 -6.98 24.32 38.37
CA TRP A 90 -6.51 22.95 38.55
C TRP A 90 -6.81 22.06 37.34
N ALA A 91 -7.95 22.27 36.69
CA ALA A 91 -8.28 21.59 35.44
C ALA A 91 -7.36 22.00 34.29
N LEU A 92 -7.05 23.31 34.18
CA LEU A 92 -6.09 23.82 33.21
C LEU A 92 -4.67 23.28 33.49
N LEU A 93 -4.28 23.21 34.76
CA LEU A 93 -3.03 22.60 35.20
C LEU A 93 -2.98 21.10 34.84
N GLY A 94 -4.05 20.36 35.11
CA GLY A 94 -4.16 18.94 34.76
C GLY A 94 -4.04 18.70 33.26
N LEU A 95 -4.71 19.51 32.44
CA LEU A 95 -4.57 19.48 30.98
C LEU A 95 -3.12 19.78 30.55
N LEU A 96 -2.51 20.80 31.13
CA LEU A 96 -1.12 21.18 30.84
C LEU A 96 -0.13 20.06 31.22
N VAL A 97 -0.36 19.37 32.33
CA VAL A 97 0.43 18.20 32.74
C VAL A 97 0.26 17.05 31.75
N VAL A 98 -0.97 16.76 31.32
CA VAL A 98 -1.22 15.72 30.31
C VAL A 98 -0.52 16.05 28.99
N VAL A 99 -0.62 17.30 28.51
CA VAL A 99 0.08 17.75 27.30
C VAL A 99 1.59 17.64 27.48
N ALA A 100 2.14 18.06 28.62
CA ALA A 100 3.56 17.96 28.92
C ALA A 100 4.04 16.49 28.95
N LEU A 101 3.27 15.58 29.54
CA LEU A 101 3.57 14.14 29.56
C LEU A 101 3.56 13.54 28.15
N VAL A 102 2.61 13.94 27.29
CA VAL A 102 2.57 13.52 25.88
C VAL A 102 3.81 14.00 25.13
N VAL A 103 4.20 15.28 25.30
CA VAL A 103 5.41 15.85 24.69
C VAL A 103 6.68 15.15 25.21
N LEU A 104 6.73 14.85 26.51
CA LEU A 104 7.86 14.15 27.11
C LEU A 104 7.97 12.71 26.59
N ALA A 105 6.86 11.97 26.54
CA ALA A 105 6.80 10.63 25.98
C ALA A 105 7.25 10.60 24.51
N PHE A 106 6.82 11.60 23.74
CA PHE A 106 7.25 11.81 22.36
C PHE A 106 8.75 12.06 22.23
N TRP A 107 9.30 12.91 23.10
CA TRP A 107 10.73 13.22 23.13
C TRP A 107 11.56 11.98 23.47
N PHE A 108 11.14 11.20 24.48
CA PHE A 108 11.77 9.92 24.82
C PHE A 108 11.66 8.91 23.68
N ALA A 109 10.54 8.88 22.97
CA ALA A 109 10.37 8.04 21.78
C ALA A 109 11.40 8.37 20.71
N TRP A 110 11.54 9.64 20.34
CA TRP A 110 12.54 10.08 19.38
C TRP A 110 13.97 9.73 19.82
N ARG A 111 14.29 9.96 21.10
CA ARG A 111 15.64 9.77 21.64
C ARG A 111 16.14 8.32 21.56
N MET A 112 15.23 7.36 21.57
CA MET A 112 15.52 5.91 21.59
C MET A 112 15.50 5.24 20.20
N HIS A 113 15.16 5.99 19.14
CA HIS A 113 15.20 5.50 17.76
C HIS A 113 16.53 5.84 17.09
N THR A 114 17.31 4.81 16.74
CA THR A 114 18.64 4.99 16.16
C THR A 114 18.90 3.91 15.10
N PHE A 115 19.61 4.26 14.03
CA PHE A 115 19.98 3.34 12.97
C PHE A 115 21.49 3.40 12.71
N ARG A 116 22.05 2.31 12.20
CA ARG A 116 23.46 2.22 11.79
C ARG A 116 23.52 1.51 10.45
N VAL A 117 24.28 2.08 9.51
CA VAL A 117 24.58 1.45 8.23
C VAL A 117 26.02 0.96 8.27
N THR A 118 26.22 -0.35 8.40
CA THR A 118 27.55 -0.98 8.31
C THR A 118 27.72 -1.54 6.90
N GLY A 119 28.95 -1.71 6.42
CA GLY A 119 29.21 -2.23 5.07
C GLY A 119 28.66 -3.64 4.76
N GLU A 120 28.14 -4.36 5.77
CA GLU A 120 27.60 -5.72 5.64
C GLU A 120 26.13 -5.84 6.10
N ALA A 121 25.66 -4.95 6.99
CA ALA A 121 24.30 -4.96 7.50
C ALA A 121 23.78 -3.55 7.86
N LEU A 122 22.49 -3.32 7.59
CA LEU A 122 21.68 -2.20 8.05
C LEU A 122 21.00 -2.61 9.37
N GLU A 123 21.35 -1.96 10.47
CA GLU A 123 20.79 -2.24 11.79
C GLU A 123 19.87 -1.11 12.26
N VAL A 124 18.70 -1.47 12.78
CA VAL A 124 17.73 -0.53 13.33
C VAL A 124 17.37 -0.92 14.75
N ARG A 125 17.50 0.05 15.66
CA ARG A 125 17.07 -0.03 17.06
C ARG A 125 15.83 0.83 17.26
N SER A 126 14.82 0.25 17.90
CA SER A 126 13.52 0.88 18.08
C SER A 126 12.89 0.47 19.41
N GLY A 127 12.27 1.42 20.11
CA GLY A 127 11.33 1.16 21.22
C GLY A 127 11.80 1.68 22.58
N ILE A 128 10.85 2.24 23.33
CA ILE A 128 11.05 2.86 24.65
C ILE A 128 10.93 1.82 25.77
N LEU A 129 9.85 1.02 25.72
CA LEU A 129 9.52 -0.02 26.70
C LEU A 129 9.85 -1.43 26.17
N PHE A 130 9.52 -1.70 24.91
CA PHE A 130 9.84 -2.95 24.21
C PHE A 130 10.95 -2.71 23.18
N ARG A 131 12.17 -3.15 23.48
CA ARG A 131 13.33 -2.97 22.60
C ARG A 131 13.25 -3.94 21.43
N SER A 132 13.24 -3.41 20.20
CA SER A 132 13.31 -4.17 18.96
C SER A 132 14.62 -3.88 18.25
N HIS A 133 15.35 -4.94 17.93
CA HIS A 133 16.57 -4.91 17.11
C HIS A 133 16.28 -5.65 15.81
N ARG A 134 16.45 -4.99 14.66
CA ARG A 134 16.33 -5.61 13.34
C ARG A 134 17.60 -5.34 12.54
N SER A 135 18.13 -6.40 11.93
CA SER A 135 19.32 -6.33 11.09
C SER A 135 18.97 -6.88 9.70
N ALA A 136 19.24 -6.08 8.68
CA ALA A 136 19.06 -6.40 7.27
C ALA A 136 20.44 -6.50 6.61
N ARG A 137 20.85 -7.69 6.18
CA ARG A 137 22.14 -7.86 5.50
C ARG A 137 22.09 -7.24 4.09
N LEU A 138 23.13 -6.49 3.72
CA LEU A 138 23.14 -5.74 2.46
C LEU A 138 23.14 -6.65 1.21
N ASP A 139 23.71 -7.85 1.32
CA ASP A 139 23.79 -8.85 0.24
C ASP A 139 22.44 -9.48 -0.12
N ARG A 140 21.40 -9.27 0.69
CA ARG A 140 20.06 -9.83 0.50
C ARG A 140 18.99 -8.77 0.18
N ILE A 141 19.40 -7.51 0.01
CA ILE A 141 18.48 -6.41 -0.34
C ILE A 141 18.03 -6.62 -1.78
N GLN A 142 16.73 -6.82 -1.98
CA GLN A 142 16.13 -7.06 -3.30
C GLN A 142 15.49 -5.81 -3.91
N GLY A 143 15.12 -4.84 -3.06
CA GLY A 143 14.48 -3.62 -3.50
C GLY A 143 14.52 -2.52 -2.45
N ILE A 144 14.61 -1.28 -2.90
CA ILE A 144 14.58 -0.08 -2.07
C ILE A 144 13.47 0.81 -2.60
N ASN A 145 12.43 1.01 -1.79
CA ASN A 145 11.30 1.86 -2.13
C ASN A 145 11.33 3.14 -1.29
N ILE A 146 11.06 4.28 -1.92
CA ILE A 146 10.94 5.58 -1.23
C ILE A 146 9.47 5.97 -1.23
N ALA A 147 8.86 5.98 -0.05
CA ALA A 147 7.52 6.51 0.15
C ALA A 147 7.60 7.91 0.78
N ARG A 148 7.02 8.90 0.10
CA ARG A 148 6.92 10.29 0.59
C ARG A 148 5.46 10.63 0.90
N PRO A 149 4.90 10.20 2.05
CA PRO A 149 3.54 10.60 2.45
C PRO A 149 3.47 12.11 2.70
N VAL A 150 2.31 12.73 2.45
CA VAL A 150 2.11 14.20 2.51
C VAL A 150 2.65 14.83 3.78
N PHE A 151 2.33 14.23 4.92
CA PHE A 151 2.78 14.73 6.21
C PHE A 151 4.31 14.69 6.31
N ALA A 152 4.95 13.65 5.78
CA ALA A 152 6.41 13.62 5.73
C ALA A 152 6.96 14.66 4.75
N ARG A 153 6.31 14.91 3.60
CA ARG A 153 6.70 15.97 2.64
C ARG A 153 6.63 17.37 3.26
N LEU A 154 5.58 17.67 4.02
CA LEU A 154 5.45 18.96 4.71
C LEU A 154 6.59 19.22 5.71
N PHE A 155 7.07 18.15 6.36
CA PHE A 155 8.22 18.20 7.27
C PHE A 155 9.57 17.85 6.58
N GLY A 156 9.62 17.76 5.25
CA GLY A 156 10.84 17.49 4.49
C GLY A 156 11.47 16.11 4.69
N ALA A 157 10.68 15.12 5.09
CA ALA A 157 11.08 13.76 5.39
C ALA A 157 10.55 12.73 4.37
N ALA A 158 11.26 11.63 4.20
CA ALA A 158 10.91 10.50 3.35
C ALA A 158 11.05 9.17 4.13
N LYS A 159 10.16 8.22 3.86
CA LYS A 159 10.25 6.85 4.37
C LYS A 159 10.98 5.99 3.34
N LEU A 160 12.05 5.34 3.74
CA LEU A 160 12.77 4.34 2.96
C LEU A 160 12.33 2.95 3.44
N ASP A 161 11.74 2.15 2.56
CA ASP A 161 11.46 0.73 2.82
C ASP A 161 12.49 -0.12 2.07
N VAL A 162 13.29 -0.85 2.83
CA VAL A 162 14.29 -1.78 2.32
C VAL A 162 13.73 -3.19 2.44
N SER A 163 13.42 -3.80 1.29
CA SER A 163 12.94 -5.17 1.22
C SER A 163 14.11 -6.16 1.08
N VAL A 164 14.13 -7.14 1.96
CA VAL A 164 15.19 -8.17 2.04
C VAL A 164 14.58 -9.53 1.75
N ALA A 165 15.33 -10.39 1.06
CA ALA A 165 14.93 -11.77 0.81
C ALA A 165 14.72 -12.55 2.12
N GLY A 166 13.49 -13.03 2.37
CA GLY A 166 13.13 -13.86 3.52
C GLY A 166 11.97 -13.31 4.36
N GLN A 167 11.31 -14.16 5.17
CA GLN A 167 10.05 -13.81 5.86
C GLN A 167 10.17 -12.74 6.97
N SER A 168 11.39 -12.38 7.41
CA SER A 168 11.61 -11.53 8.59
C SER A 168 12.61 -10.37 8.39
N GLY A 169 13.08 -10.12 7.16
CA GLY A 169 14.20 -9.20 6.91
C GLY A 169 13.85 -7.75 6.56
N ASN A 170 12.56 -7.41 6.37
CA ASN A 170 12.19 -6.07 5.91
C ASN A 170 12.40 -5.02 7.00
N VAL A 171 13.12 -3.95 6.64
CA VAL A 171 13.51 -2.85 7.53
C VAL A 171 12.99 -1.54 6.96
N ASP A 172 12.01 -0.97 7.66
CA ASP A 172 11.50 0.36 7.37
C ASP A 172 12.40 1.42 8.05
N LEU A 173 13.22 2.11 7.26
CA LEU A 173 13.85 3.37 7.69
C LEU A 173 12.82 4.50 7.55
N SER A 174 12.13 4.80 8.64
CA SER A 174 11.12 5.86 8.61
C SER A 174 11.75 7.22 8.88
N TYR A 175 11.63 8.12 7.91
CA TYR A 175 11.82 9.58 8.04
C TYR A 175 13.28 10.05 8.16
N LEU A 176 14.05 9.83 7.09
CA LEU A 176 15.24 10.63 6.78
C LEU A 176 14.82 11.90 6.03
N GLY A 177 15.62 12.97 6.08
CA GLY A 177 15.38 14.14 5.23
C GLY A 177 15.36 13.74 3.75
N SER A 178 14.49 14.32 2.92
CA SER A 178 14.29 13.95 1.51
C SER A 178 15.60 13.84 0.71
N ALA A 179 16.46 14.86 0.77
CA ALA A 179 17.78 14.86 0.12
C ALA A 179 18.77 13.83 0.70
N GLN A 180 18.62 13.45 1.98
CA GLN A 180 19.43 12.42 2.61
C GLN A 180 18.94 11.01 2.23
N ALA A 181 17.64 10.83 2.04
CA ALA A 181 17.05 9.56 1.62
C ALA A 181 17.44 9.20 0.18
N ASP A 182 17.51 10.18 -0.73
CA ASP A 182 17.93 9.95 -2.11
C ASP A 182 19.44 9.61 -2.20
N ARG A 183 20.27 10.28 -1.39
CA ARG A 183 21.70 9.94 -1.27
C ARG A 183 21.91 8.56 -0.67
N LEU A 184 21.20 8.23 0.42
CA LEU A 184 21.26 6.92 1.05
C LEU A 184 20.80 5.79 0.11
N ARG A 185 19.80 6.05 -0.76
CA ARG A 185 19.42 5.11 -1.82
C ARG A 185 20.58 4.87 -2.80
N GLY A 186 21.24 5.93 -3.26
CA GLY A 186 22.41 5.82 -4.13
C GLY A 186 23.53 5.00 -3.49
N ASP A 187 23.83 5.28 -2.23
CA ASP A 187 24.88 4.59 -1.47
C ASP A 187 24.53 3.12 -1.19
N LEU A 188 23.28 2.81 -0.84
CA LEU A 188 22.80 1.43 -0.62
C LEU A 188 22.77 0.62 -1.92
N LEU A 189 22.36 1.21 -3.04
CA LEU A 189 22.39 0.53 -4.34
C LEU A 189 23.83 0.24 -4.79
N ARG A 190 24.77 1.16 -4.53
CA ARG A 190 26.20 0.98 -4.80
C ARG A 190 26.84 -0.08 -3.90
N LEU A 191 26.40 -0.17 -2.64
CA LEU A 191 26.83 -1.19 -1.70
C LEU A 191 26.22 -2.58 -2.02
N ALA A 192 24.95 -2.61 -2.44
CA ALA A 192 24.24 -3.84 -2.80
C ALA A 192 24.68 -4.42 -4.16
N SER A 193 25.13 -3.58 -5.10
CA SER A 193 25.61 -4.02 -6.42
C SER A 193 26.98 -4.69 -6.39
N GLY A 194 27.65 -4.77 -5.22
CA GLY A 194 28.89 -5.52 -5.07
C GLY A 194 30.11 -4.93 -5.77
N ALA A 195 30.02 -3.69 -6.28
CA ALA A 195 31.06 -3.03 -7.09
C ALA A 195 32.46 -2.98 -6.43
N ARG A 196 32.54 -3.13 -5.11
CA ARG A 196 33.83 -3.10 -4.39
C ARG A 196 34.64 -4.40 -4.44
N ARG A 197 34.06 -5.54 -4.84
CA ARG A 197 34.86 -6.76 -5.06
C ARG A 197 35.76 -6.66 -6.30
N GLN A 198 35.41 -5.81 -7.27
CA GLN A 198 36.23 -5.59 -8.46
C GLN A 198 37.33 -4.54 -8.24
N GLU A 199 37.05 -3.43 -7.54
CA GLU A 199 38.09 -2.40 -7.29
C GLU A 199 39.19 -2.89 -6.36
N SER A 200 38.87 -3.69 -5.34
CA SER A 200 39.90 -4.26 -4.43
C SER A 200 40.80 -5.30 -5.12
N GLY A 201 40.37 -5.84 -6.27
CA GLY A 201 41.19 -6.72 -7.12
C GLY A 201 41.89 -6.00 -8.27
N ALA A 202 41.50 -4.75 -8.58
CA ALA A 202 42.02 -3.97 -9.70
C ALA A 202 43.00 -2.85 -9.28
N THR A 203 43.17 -2.58 -7.97
CA THR A 203 44.12 -1.57 -7.48
C THR A 203 45.56 -2.11 -7.34
N GLY A 204 45.90 -3.17 -8.09
CA GLY A 204 47.25 -3.76 -8.10
C GLY A 204 48.08 -3.45 -9.35
N ASP A 205 47.51 -2.79 -10.38
CA ASP A 205 48.14 -2.78 -11.72
C ASP A 205 47.96 -1.49 -12.53
N ALA A 206 47.68 -0.35 -11.89
CA ALA A 206 47.46 0.91 -12.61
C ALA A 206 48.15 2.12 -11.97
N ASP A 207 49.44 1.95 -11.63
CA ASP A 207 50.33 3.05 -11.26
C ASP A 207 51.43 3.17 -12.35
N ALA A 208 51.06 3.66 -13.54
CA ALA A 208 51.98 4.20 -14.55
C ALA A 208 51.22 4.86 -15.72
N ALA A 209 51.51 6.14 -15.95
CA ALA A 209 51.13 7.00 -17.09
C ALA A 209 49.63 7.39 -17.16
N ASP A 210 49.22 8.64 -17.36
CA ASP A 210 49.88 9.71 -18.10
C ASP A 210 49.34 11.09 -17.65
N GLY A 211 50.15 12.12 -17.82
CA GLY A 211 49.85 13.50 -17.45
C GLY A 211 49.42 14.39 -18.63
N ALA A 212 49.03 15.61 -18.24
CA ALA A 212 48.87 16.84 -19.02
C ALA A 212 47.52 17.12 -19.70
N GLY A 213 46.86 18.22 -19.26
CA GLY A 213 45.78 18.85 -20.02
C GLY A 213 44.96 19.93 -19.31
N ALA A 214 45.55 21.13 -19.22
CA ALA A 214 44.93 22.47 -19.22
C ALA A 214 43.95 22.92 -18.10
N ASP A 215 44.45 23.94 -17.38
CA ASP A 215 43.80 25.05 -16.71
C ASP A 215 42.45 25.54 -17.29
N ASP A 216 41.45 25.73 -16.42
CA ASP A 216 40.67 26.97 -16.39
C ASP A 216 40.07 27.17 -14.97
N ALA A 217 40.79 27.93 -14.16
CA ALA A 217 40.35 28.38 -12.84
C ALA A 217 39.53 29.67 -13.00
N GLY A 218 38.22 29.50 -13.22
CA GLY A 218 37.26 30.60 -13.13
C GLY A 218 37.11 31.10 -11.69
N VAL A 219 37.79 32.22 -11.39
CA VAL A 219 37.63 33.01 -10.17
C VAL A 219 36.18 33.51 -10.07
N ALA A 220 35.41 32.96 -9.12
CA ALA A 220 34.13 33.52 -8.72
C ALA A 220 34.35 34.71 -7.76
N PRO A 221 33.66 35.85 -7.95
CA PRO A 221 33.83 37.03 -7.10
C PRO A 221 33.27 36.80 -5.68
N PRO A 222 33.80 37.49 -4.66
CA PRO A 222 33.32 37.35 -3.29
C PRO A 222 31.92 37.96 -3.16
N ALA A 223 30.90 37.11 -3.01
CA ALA A 223 29.56 37.54 -2.65
C ALA A 223 29.56 38.00 -1.18
N SER A 224 29.73 39.30 -0.97
CA SER A 224 29.51 39.98 0.28
C SER A 224 28.02 40.03 0.62
N GLY A 225 27.64 39.35 1.71
CA GLY A 225 26.32 39.41 2.32
C GLY A 225 25.95 38.09 2.97
N ALA A 226 26.19 37.94 4.27
CA ALA A 226 25.67 36.79 5.01
C ALA A 226 24.13 36.82 4.92
N PRO A 227 23.46 35.79 4.37
CA PRO A 227 22.02 35.82 4.18
C PRO A 227 21.33 35.93 5.55
N SER A 228 20.40 36.88 5.64
CA SER A 228 19.62 37.10 6.86
C SER A 228 18.83 35.81 7.19
N VAL A 229 18.43 35.66 8.46
CA VAL A 229 17.64 34.49 8.90
C VAL A 229 16.33 34.38 8.11
N VAL A 230 15.79 35.51 7.65
CA VAL A 230 14.58 35.60 6.82
C VAL A 230 14.84 35.14 5.40
N ASP A 231 15.99 35.47 4.80
CA ASP A 231 16.36 35.00 3.45
C ASP A 231 16.68 33.51 3.43
N ARG A 232 17.32 32.99 4.49
CA ARG A 232 17.51 31.55 4.67
C ARG A 232 16.18 30.83 4.89
N ALA A 233 15.26 31.39 5.67
CA ALA A 233 13.93 30.83 5.84
C ALA A 233 13.14 30.86 4.52
N GLY A 234 13.20 31.97 3.77
CA GLY A 234 12.57 32.12 2.45
C GLY A 234 13.16 31.19 1.40
N ALA A 235 14.48 31.01 1.35
CA ALA A 235 15.15 30.07 0.45
C ALA A 235 14.90 28.60 0.83
N VAL A 236 14.78 28.30 2.13
CA VAL A 236 14.35 26.97 2.59
C VAL A 236 12.90 26.73 2.20
N VAL A 237 11.99 27.69 2.41
CA VAL A 237 10.57 27.58 2.00
C VAL A 237 10.44 27.49 0.48
N GLY A 238 11.14 28.31 -0.29
CA GLY A 238 11.16 28.28 -1.75
C GLY A 238 11.69 26.96 -2.30
N ARG A 239 12.79 26.45 -1.76
CA ARG A 239 13.31 25.11 -2.11
C ARG A 239 12.35 23.99 -1.74
N ARG A 240 11.61 24.12 -0.64
CA ARG A 240 10.56 23.17 -0.24
C ARG A 240 9.34 23.24 -1.15
N VAL A 241 8.98 24.43 -1.62
CA VAL A 241 7.90 24.65 -2.58
C VAL A 241 8.29 24.11 -3.96
N ASP A 242 9.51 24.37 -4.43
CA ASP A 242 10.02 23.81 -5.69
C ASP A 242 10.20 22.30 -5.61
N GLU A 243 10.69 21.74 -4.51
CA GLU A 243 10.73 20.29 -4.25
C GLU A 243 9.32 19.68 -4.13
N PHE A 244 8.33 20.47 -3.71
CA PHE A 244 6.93 20.04 -3.64
C PHE A 244 6.25 20.07 -5.02
N LEU A 245 6.65 20.99 -5.89
CA LEU A 245 6.07 21.23 -7.21
C LEU A 245 6.83 20.55 -8.36
N SER A 246 8.10 20.17 -8.16
CA SER A 246 8.94 19.52 -9.17
C SER A 246 8.35 18.17 -9.58
N PRO A 247 7.97 17.97 -10.85
CA PRO A 247 7.60 16.67 -11.38
C PRO A 247 8.84 15.76 -11.38
N GLU A 248 8.83 14.68 -10.60
CA GLU A 248 9.98 13.76 -10.48
C GLU A 248 10.20 12.84 -11.71
N LEU A 249 9.42 12.98 -12.77
CA LEU A 249 9.69 12.28 -14.02
C LEU A 249 9.81 13.28 -15.14
N ASP A 250 11.00 13.33 -15.73
CA ASP A 250 11.21 13.83 -17.07
C ASP A 250 10.28 13.00 -18.00
N PRO A 251 9.22 13.59 -18.57
CA PRO A 251 8.23 12.88 -19.37
C PRO A 251 8.86 12.22 -20.62
N ASP A 252 10.12 12.53 -20.93
CA ASP A 252 10.85 12.10 -22.11
C ASP A 252 11.67 10.80 -21.91
N LEU A 253 11.78 10.26 -20.68
CA LEU A 253 12.54 9.03 -20.39
C LEU A 253 11.73 7.73 -20.47
N ALA A 254 10.42 7.78 -20.74
CA ALA A 254 9.57 6.61 -20.94
C ALA A 254 8.76 6.77 -22.24
N PRO A 255 8.95 5.92 -23.27
CA PRO A 255 8.18 6.04 -24.49
C PRO A 255 6.66 5.94 -24.19
N PRO A 256 5.83 6.82 -24.78
CA PRO A 256 4.45 7.09 -24.37
C PRO A 256 3.40 6.00 -24.68
N GLU A 257 3.80 4.81 -25.08
CA GLU A 257 2.86 3.76 -25.46
C GLU A 257 2.50 2.86 -24.26
N SER A 258 1.20 2.83 -23.94
CA SER A 258 0.51 2.06 -22.88
C SER A 258 0.19 2.74 -21.54
N VAL A 259 0.21 4.08 -21.46
CA VAL A 259 -0.33 4.81 -20.28
C VAL A 259 -1.86 4.68 -20.20
N VAL A 260 -2.38 3.75 -19.39
CA VAL A 260 -3.80 3.77 -19.00
C VAL A 260 -4.01 4.91 -18.00
N ARG A 261 -4.41 6.09 -18.49
CA ARG A 261 -4.79 7.23 -17.64
C ARG A 261 -6.17 6.99 -17.05
N LEU A 262 -6.29 7.12 -15.74
CA LEU A 262 -7.58 7.02 -15.06
C LEU A 262 -8.27 8.38 -15.03
N PRO A 263 -9.45 8.53 -15.66
CA PRO A 263 -10.19 9.77 -15.52
C PRO A 263 -10.64 9.95 -14.07
N LEU A 264 -10.38 11.14 -13.51
CA LEU A 264 -10.74 11.54 -12.13
C LEU A 264 -12.20 11.18 -11.76
N PRO A 265 -13.21 11.48 -12.60
CA PRO A 265 -14.60 11.14 -12.29
C PRO A 265 -14.81 9.63 -12.11
N ARG A 266 -14.12 8.79 -12.88
CA ARG A 266 -14.22 7.33 -12.78
C ARG A 266 -13.64 6.83 -11.46
N VAL A 267 -12.52 7.39 -11.02
CA VAL A 267 -11.91 7.01 -9.73
C VAL A 267 -12.87 7.33 -8.59
N ILE A 268 -13.39 8.55 -8.55
CA ILE A 268 -14.34 9.00 -7.52
C ILE A 268 -15.61 8.15 -7.54
N ALA A 269 -16.23 7.98 -8.72
CA ALA A 269 -17.44 7.19 -8.86
C ALA A 269 -17.20 5.72 -8.48
N SER A 270 -16.06 5.13 -8.86
CA SER A 270 -15.72 3.76 -8.46
C SER A 270 -15.54 3.62 -6.95
N ALA A 271 -14.96 4.63 -6.27
CA ALA A 271 -14.81 4.63 -4.83
C ALA A 271 -16.18 4.71 -4.12
N LEU A 272 -17.12 5.50 -4.64
CA LEU A 272 -18.48 5.60 -4.10
C LEU A 272 -19.31 4.33 -4.37
N LEU A 273 -19.35 3.86 -5.61
CA LEU A 273 -20.10 2.66 -6.03
C LEU A 273 -19.40 1.34 -5.66
N GLY A 274 -18.29 1.37 -4.93
CA GLY A 274 -17.61 0.19 -4.42
C GLY A 274 -18.26 -0.38 -3.15
N GLY A 275 -17.48 -1.13 -2.35
CA GLY A 275 -17.96 -1.65 -1.06
C GLY A 275 -18.37 -0.58 -0.03
N SER A 276 -17.91 0.66 -0.20
CA SER A 276 -18.28 1.82 0.63
C SER A 276 -19.75 2.24 0.47
N MET A 277 -20.43 1.84 -0.61
CA MET A 277 -21.84 2.16 -0.84
C MET A 277 -22.75 1.68 0.30
N ILE A 278 -22.41 0.53 0.91
CA ILE A 278 -23.19 -0.02 2.04
C ILE A 278 -23.19 0.96 3.21
N TRP A 279 -22.03 1.54 3.53
CA TRP A 279 -21.90 2.54 4.58
C TRP A 279 -22.64 3.83 4.23
N PHE A 280 -22.61 4.25 2.97
CA PHE A 280 -23.33 5.43 2.53
C PHE A 280 -24.86 5.26 2.69
N VAL A 281 -25.39 4.10 2.25
CA VAL A 281 -26.81 3.76 2.44
C VAL A 281 -27.15 3.69 3.94
N ALA A 282 -26.30 3.08 4.76
CA ALA A 282 -26.52 3.03 6.21
C ALA A 282 -26.55 4.44 6.84
N ILE A 283 -25.62 5.32 6.46
CA ILE A 283 -25.59 6.72 6.93
C ILE A 283 -26.86 7.46 6.49
N ILE A 284 -27.31 7.30 5.24
CA ILE A 284 -28.56 7.90 4.76
C ILE A 284 -29.76 7.39 5.56
N VAL A 285 -29.86 6.08 5.79
CA VAL A 285 -30.95 5.49 6.58
C VAL A 285 -30.96 6.05 8.00
N ILE A 286 -29.79 6.15 8.63
CA ILE A 286 -29.65 6.77 9.96
C ILE A 286 -30.13 8.22 9.94
N ILE A 287 -29.74 9.00 8.92
CA ILE A 287 -30.17 10.40 8.77
C ILE A 287 -31.68 10.50 8.60
N VAL A 288 -32.26 9.69 7.72
CA VAL A 288 -33.71 9.68 7.47
C VAL A 288 -34.45 9.30 8.73
N VAL A 289 -34.04 8.23 9.42
CA VAL A 289 -34.64 7.81 10.69
C VAL A 289 -34.59 8.96 11.69
N ALA A 290 -33.42 9.54 11.93
CA ALA A 290 -33.24 10.64 12.88
C ALA A 290 -34.11 11.87 12.56
N LEU A 291 -34.25 12.22 11.28
CA LEU A 291 -35.13 13.30 10.84
C LEU A 291 -36.62 12.97 11.06
N THR A 292 -37.03 11.72 10.82
CA THR A 292 -38.43 11.29 10.96
C THR A 292 -38.87 11.10 12.41
N THR A 293 -38.00 10.61 13.29
CA THR A 293 -38.29 10.43 14.72
C THR A 293 -38.04 11.71 15.54
N GLY A 294 -37.47 12.77 14.93
CA GLY A 294 -37.08 14.00 15.62
C GLY A 294 -35.86 13.82 16.53
N THR A 295 -35.22 12.66 16.53
CA THR A 295 -34.08 12.31 17.40
C THR A 295 -32.76 12.73 16.75
N LEU A 296 -32.60 14.03 16.48
CA LEU A 296 -31.40 14.59 15.83
C LEU A 296 -30.10 14.30 16.61
N TRP A 297 -30.18 14.13 17.94
CA TRP A 297 -29.03 13.78 18.77
C TRP A 297 -28.37 12.45 18.37
N MET A 298 -29.13 11.53 17.78
CA MET A 298 -28.63 10.26 17.26
C MET A 298 -27.54 10.47 16.20
N LEU A 299 -27.61 11.54 15.40
CA LEU A 299 -26.61 11.85 14.38
C LEU A 299 -25.22 12.07 14.98
N PHE A 300 -25.13 12.73 16.14
CA PHE A 300 -23.86 12.99 16.82
C PHE A 300 -23.14 11.71 17.23
N THR A 301 -23.88 10.66 17.59
CA THR A 301 -23.32 9.34 17.91
C THR A 301 -22.65 8.70 16.68
N PHE A 302 -23.13 9.00 15.47
CA PHE A 302 -22.58 8.45 14.22
C PHE A 302 -21.56 9.35 13.54
N VAL A 303 -21.30 10.58 14.03
CA VAL A 303 -20.28 11.48 13.48
C VAL A 303 -18.90 10.82 13.40
N PRO A 304 -18.38 10.14 14.44
CA PRO A 304 -17.09 9.45 14.34
C PRO A 304 -17.07 8.36 13.26
N ALA A 305 -18.17 7.60 13.11
CA ALA A 305 -18.30 6.59 12.07
C ALA A 305 -18.32 7.23 10.67
N ALA A 306 -19.05 8.34 10.49
CA ALA A 306 -19.08 9.09 9.25
C ALA A 306 -17.70 9.66 8.88
N ILE A 307 -16.97 10.23 9.85
CA ILE A 307 -15.59 10.70 9.67
C ILE A 307 -14.68 9.53 9.25
N GLY A 308 -14.83 8.35 9.87
CA GLY A 308 -14.09 7.15 9.50
C GLY A 308 -14.33 6.73 8.05
N VAL A 309 -15.60 6.72 7.62
CA VAL A 309 -15.98 6.40 6.23
C VAL A 309 -15.43 7.41 5.24
N VAL A 310 -15.57 8.71 5.52
CA VAL A 310 -15.02 9.80 4.68
C VAL A 310 -13.50 9.71 4.61
N SER A 311 -12.82 9.47 5.73
CA SER A 311 -11.36 9.31 5.79
C SER A 311 -10.89 8.12 4.95
N TYR A 312 -11.63 6.99 5.00
CA TYR A 312 -11.36 5.82 4.17
C TYR A 312 -11.53 6.12 2.67
N LEU A 313 -12.64 6.77 2.29
CA LEU A 313 -12.90 7.20 0.91
C LEU A 313 -11.82 8.15 0.41
N TRP A 314 -11.44 9.13 1.21
CA TRP A 314 -10.39 10.09 0.90
C TRP A 314 -9.05 9.38 0.67
N SER A 315 -8.64 8.48 1.57
CA SER A 315 -7.41 7.70 1.41
C SER A 315 -7.44 6.82 0.16
N ARG A 316 -8.61 6.26 -0.18
CA ARG A 316 -8.76 5.39 -1.36
C ARG A 316 -8.69 6.17 -2.67
N ILE A 317 -9.35 7.32 -2.72
CA ILE A 317 -9.33 8.22 -3.88
C ILE A 317 -7.91 8.76 -4.05
N THR A 318 -7.35 9.44 -3.05
CA THR A 318 -6.00 10.04 -3.16
C THR A 318 -4.89 9.03 -3.47
N GLY A 319 -5.02 7.78 -3.00
CA GLY A 319 -4.08 6.70 -3.29
C GLY A 319 -4.18 6.10 -4.71
N SER A 320 -5.28 6.33 -5.43
CA SER A 320 -5.50 5.80 -6.79
C SER A 320 -5.38 6.86 -7.89
N LEU A 321 -5.22 8.13 -7.53
CA LEU A 321 -5.03 9.23 -8.46
C LEU A 321 -3.58 9.29 -8.97
N ARG A 322 -3.35 9.84 -10.17
CA ARG A 322 -2.05 9.75 -10.90
C ARG A 322 -1.56 8.31 -11.14
N TYR A 323 -2.48 7.39 -11.38
CA TYR A 323 -2.11 6.04 -11.81
C TYR A 323 -1.48 6.07 -13.21
N SER A 324 -0.31 5.43 -13.34
CA SER A 324 0.31 5.12 -14.62
C SER A 324 0.82 3.68 -14.60
N ILE A 325 0.63 2.99 -15.71
CA ILE A 325 1.25 1.70 -15.99
C ILE A 325 2.05 1.86 -17.27
N ALA A 326 3.28 1.38 -17.28
CA ALA A 326 4.13 1.38 -18.46
C ALA A 326 4.96 0.10 -18.50
N GLY A 327 5.05 -0.52 -19.68
CA GLY A 327 6.04 -1.55 -19.93
C GLY A 327 7.45 -0.93 -19.95
N THR A 328 8.40 -1.56 -19.29
CA THR A 328 9.83 -1.22 -19.37
C THR A 328 10.65 -2.47 -19.69
N ARG A 329 11.90 -2.30 -20.12
CA ARG A 329 12.81 -3.42 -20.46
C ARG A 329 12.88 -4.47 -19.35
N ASP A 330 12.88 -4.05 -18.09
CA ASP A 330 13.02 -4.94 -16.92
C ASP A 330 11.68 -5.40 -16.30
N GLY A 331 10.55 -5.00 -16.88
CA GLY A 331 9.21 -5.39 -16.43
C GLY A 331 8.20 -4.26 -16.41
N VAL A 332 7.09 -4.45 -15.70
CA VAL A 332 5.97 -3.49 -15.68
C VAL A 332 6.16 -2.48 -14.56
N ARG A 333 6.27 -1.19 -14.91
CA ARG A 333 6.31 -0.08 -13.95
C ARG A 333 4.91 0.41 -13.66
N ILE A 334 4.59 0.49 -12.38
CA ILE A 334 3.32 1.00 -11.87
C ILE A 334 3.62 2.20 -10.98
N GLY A 335 3.11 3.36 -11.36
CA GLY A 335 3.11 4.58 -10.56
C GLY A 335 1.71 4.83 -10.02
N SER A 336 1.58 5.20 -8.74
CA SER A 336 0.29 5.61 -8.16
C SER A 336 0.44 6.70 -7.10
N GLY A 337 -0.57 7.57 -6.99
CA GLY A 337 -0.77 8.55 -5.93
C GLY A 337 -0.57 10.00 -6.37
N LEU A 338 -1.51 10.89 -5.98
CA LEU A 338 -1.37 12.36 -6.16
C LEU A 338 -0.39 12.99 -5.17
N LEU A 339 -0.37 12.41 -3.98
CA LEU A 339 0.15 13.02 -2.77
C LEU A 339 1.39 12.27 -2.25
N SER A 340 1.45 10.96 -2.52
CA SER A 340 2.59 10.08 -2.33
C SER A 340 2.77 9.25 -3.59
N THR A 341 3.82 9.51 -4.38
CA THR A 341 4.09 8.73 -5.59
C THR A 341 4.84 7.46 -5.19
N ALA A 342 4.17 6.31 -5.26
CA ALA A 342 4.81 5.01 -5.14
C ALA A 342 5.10 4.50 -6.55
N ASN A 343 6.38 4.33 -6.88
CA ASN A 343 6.83 3.75 -8.15
C ASN A 343 7.37 2.35 -7.88
N GLN A 344 6.74 1.35 -8.47
CA GLN A 344 7.16 -0.04 -8.33
C GLN A 344 7.38 -0.66 -9.71
N THR A 345 8.52 -1.32 -9.88
CA THR A 345 8.77 -2.17 -11.05
C THR A 345 8.48 -3.61 -10.64
N ILE A 346 7.53 -4.25 -11.31
CA ILE A 346 7.19 -5.66 -11.13
C ILE A 346 7.74 -6.42 -12.34
N PRO A 347 8.79 -7.24 -12.17
CA PRO A 347 9.23 -8.13 -13.22
C PRO A 347 8.10 -9.12 -13.55
N PRO A 348 7.77 -9.36 -14.84
CA PRO A 348 6.75 -10.33 -15.23
C PRO A 348 7.11 -11.73 -14.72
N GLY A 349 8.42 -12.04 -14.63
CA GLY A 349 9.04 -13.18 -13.94
C GLY A 349 8.60 -13.46 -12.50
N ARG A 350 8.03 -12.47 -11.81
CA ARG A 350 7.64 -12.56 -10.39
C ARG A 350 6.13 -12.59 -10.17
N VAL A 351 5.30 -12.53 -11.21
CA VAL A 351 3.84 -12.57 -11.12
C VAL A 351 3.34 -14.02 -11.10
N HIS A 352 2.75 -14.48 -9.99
CA HIS A 352 2.29 -15.88 -9.86
C HIS A 352 0.79 -16.04 -10.10
N ALA A 353 0.01 -14.98 -9.91
CA ALA A 353 -1.41 -14.98 -10.18
C ALA A 353 -1.88 -13.56 -10.51
N ILE A 354 -2.85 -13.45 -11.39
CA ILE A 354 -3.50 -12.19 -11.77
C ILE A 354 -5.00 -12.36 -11.55
N GLU A 355 -5.66 -11.50 -10.78
CA GLU A 355 -7.11 -11.52 -10.58
C GLU A 355 -7.74 -10.23 -11.09
N ALA A 356 -8.62 -10.36 -12.07
CA ALA A 356 -9.58 -9.32 -12.42
C ALA A 356 -10.86 -9.51 -11.60
N SER A 357 -11.27 -8.49 -10.85
CA SER A 357 -12.50 -8.52 -10.06
C SER A 357 -13.41 -7.34 -10.36
N GLN A 358 -14.72 -7.56 -10.29
CA GLN A 358 -15.75 -6.56 -10.57
C GLN A 358 -16.87 -6.64 -9.54
N TRP A 359 -17.12 -5.50 -8.88
CA TRP A 359 -18.21 -5.34 -7.93
C TRP A 359 -19.57 -5.23 -8.63
N LEU A 360 -20.66 -5.55 -7.94
CA LEU A 360 -22.01 -5.60 -8.54
C LEU A 360 -22.40 -4.27 -9.20
N LEU A 361 -22.26 -3.14 -8.50
CA LEU A 361 -22.63 -1.82 -9.01
C LEU A 361 -21.72 -1.34 -10.15
N TRP A 362 -20.49 -1.85 -10.20
CA TRP A 362 -19.52 -1.55 -11.27
C TRP A 362 -19.87 -2.24 -12.58
N ARG A 363 -20.75 -3.25 -12.56
CA ARG A 363 -21.15 -4.00 -13.77
C ARG A 363 -21.86 -3.13 -14.79
N ALA A 364 -22.68 -2.17 -14.35
CA ALA A 364 -23.38 -1.24 -15.23
C ALA A 364 -22.41 -0.34 -16.01
N PHE A 365 -21.25 -0.04 -15.42
CA PHE A 365 -20.23 0.82 -16.02
C PHE A 365 -19.06 0.04 -16.65
N GLY A 366 -19.09 -1.29 -16.58
CA GLY A 366 -18.01 -2.14 -17.08
C GLY A 366 -16.68 -1.95 -16.36
N TRP A 367 -16.69 -1.53 -15.09
CA TRP A 367 -15.46 -1.30 -14.32
C TRP A 367 -14.93 -2.58 -13.67
N TRP A 368 -13.61 -2.71 -13.67
CA TRP A 368 -12.84 -3.83 -13.15
C TRP A 368 -11.63 -3.32 -12.38
N THR A 369 -11.16 -4.12 -11.43
CA THR A 369 -9.88 -3.94 -10.75
C THR A 369 -9.01 -5.17 -10.97
N VAL A 370 -7.69 -4.97 -11.13
CA VAL A 370 -6.72 -6.05 -11.34
C VAL A 370 -5.75 -6.08 -10.18
N ARG A 371 -5.59 -7.27 -9.57
CA ARG A 371 -4.61 -7.54 -8.51
C ARG A 371 -3.67 -8.66 -8.91
N VAL A 372 -2.51 -8.70 -8.29
CA VAL A 372 -1.49 -9.73 -8.55
C VAL A 372 -0.93 -10.34 -7.27
N ASN A 373 -0.51 -11.59 -7.33
CA ASN A 373 0.39 -12.17 -6.34
C ASN A 373 1.82 -12.10 -6.88
N VAL A 374 2.74 -11.54 -6.10
CA VAL A 374 4.14 -11.34 -6.49
C VAL A 374 5.07 -12.02 -5.49
N ALA A 375 6.11 -12.69 -5.98
CA ALA A 375 7.14 -13.30 -5.13
C ALA A 375 7.98 -12.25 -4.39
N GLY A 376 8.47 -12.60 -3.19
CA GLY A 376 9.35 -11.76 -2.38
C GLY A 376 8.65 -10.78 -1.43
N GLN A 377 7.32 -10.87 -1.30
CA GLN A 377 6.57 -10.00 -0.41
C GLN A 377 6.48 -10.56 1.01
N SER A 378 6.87 -9.78 2.01
CA SER A 378 6.72 -10.18 3.43
C SER A 378 5.27 -10.04 3.88
N VAL A 379 4.72 -11.10 4.48
CA VAL A 379 3.36 -11.12 5.08
C VAL A 379 3.24 -10.15 6.28
N ALA A 380 4.37 -9.74 6.86
CA ALA A 380 4.44 -8.92 8.08
C ALA A 380 3.93 -7.46 7.94
N GLN A 381 3.64 -6.98 6.73
CA GLN A 381 3.11 -5.62 6.49
C GLN A 381 1.82 -5.66 5.65
N ALA A 382 0.72 -6.16 6.25
CA ALA A 382 -0.56 -6.33 5.56
C ALA A 382 -1.14 -5.04 4.91
N GLY A 383 -0.90 -3.87 5.51
CA GLY A 383 -1.43 -2.59 5.00
C GLY A 383 -0.73 -2.04 3.77
N ASP A 384 0.60 -2.19 3.67
CA ASP A 384 1.41 -1.67 2.56
C ASP A 384 1.56 -2.71 1.43
N ALA A 385 1.51 -4.01 1.77
CA ALA A 385 1.47 -5.10 0.81
C ALA A 385 0.25 -5.02 -0.11
N ALA A 386 -0.91 -4.64 0.42
CA ALA A 386 -2.14 -4.51 -0.38
C ALA A 386 -2.02 -3.49 -1.51
N ARG A 387 -1.29 -2.37 -1.29
CA ARG A 387 -1.03 -1.35 -2.30
C ARG A 387 -0.07 -1.84 -3.39
N ARG A 388 0.93 -2.63 -3.02
CA ARG A 388 1.95 -3.19 -3.94
C ARG A 388 1.41 -4.29 -4.85
N THR A 389 0.32 -4.94 -4.45
CA THR A 389 -0.36 -5.98 -5.23
C THR A 389 -1.49 -5.47 -6.11
N LEU A 390 -1.85 -4.18 -6.01
CA LEU A 390 -2.91 -3.57 -6.81
C LEU A 390 -2.29 -3.02 -8.09
N VAL A 391 -2.55 -3.71 -9.21
CA VAL A 391 -2.10 -3.22 -10.52
C VAL A 391 -3.11 -2.19 -10.99
N LEU A 392 -4.33 -2.58 -11.36
CA LEU A 392 -5.32 -1.63 -11.85
C LEU A 392 -6.36 -1.33 -10.75
N PRO A 393 -6.43 -0.10 -10.20
CA PRO A 393 -7.43 0.22 -9.17
C PRO A 393 -8.85 0.25 -9.73
N VAL A 394 -9.03 0.81 -10.94
CA VAL A 394 -10.29 0.80 -11.69
C VAL A 394 -9.97 0.93 -13.18
N GLY A 395 -10.63 0.16 -14.04
CA GLY A 395 -10.52 0.30 -15.49
C GLY A 395 -11.62 -0.47 -16.22
N THR A 396 -11.65 -0.33 -17.54
CA THR A 396 -12.60 -1.04 -18.41
C THR A 396 -12.09 -2.45 -18.75
N ALA A 397 -12.94 -3.28 -19.37
CA ALA A 397 -12.51 -4.57 -19.89
C ALA A 397 -11.31 -4.45 -20.87
N ALA A 398 -11.27 -3.41 -21.70
CA ALA A 398 -10.14 -3.12 -22.58
C ALA A 398 -8.85 -2.82 -21.79
N ASP A 399 -8.96 -2.05 -20.70
CA ASP A 399 -7.81 -1.75 -19.84
C ASP A 399 -7.29 -3.03 -19.16
N VAL A 400 -8.18 -3.95 -18.75
CA VAL A 400 -7.81 -5.27 -18.23
C VAL A 400 -7.04 -6.08 -19.27
N ARG A 401 -7.47 -6.09 -20.55
CA ARG A 401 -6.72 -6.78 -21.63
C ARG A 401 -5.32 -6.24 -21.79
N ARG A 402 -5.16 -4.91 -21.80
CA ARG A 402 -3.84 -4.26 -21.90
C ARG A 402 -2.96 -4.61 -20.70
N VAL A 403 -3.49 -4.56 -19.49
CA VAL A 403 -2.74 -4.90 -18.26
C VAL A 403 -2.30 -6.37 -18.27
N ILE A 404 -3.18 -7.29 -18.67
CA ILE A 404 -2.83 -8.71 -18.78
C ILE A 404 -1.76 -8.92 -19.85
N GLY A 405 -1.86 -8.26 -21.00
CA GLY A 405 -0.85 -8.30 -22.06
C GLY A 405 0.52 -7.78 -21.61
N LEU A 406 0.57 -6.79 -20.71
CA LEU A 406 1.82 -6.32 -20.13
C LEU A 406 2.42 -7.29 -19.10
N LEU A 407 1.58 -8.00 -18.33
CA LEU A 407 2.03 -8.88 -17.25
C LEU A 407 2.34 -10.31 -17.73
N ALA A 408 1.74 -10.74 -18.82
CA ALA A 408 1.89 -12.07 -19.42
C ALA A 408 1.85 -11.98 -20.96
N PRO A 409 2.86 -11.36 -21.59
CA PRO A 409 2.86 -11.14 -23.04
C PRO A 409 2.85 -12.46 -23.82
N ASP A 410 3.62 -13.46 -23.36
CA ASP A 410 3.75 -14.76 -24.04
C ASP A 410 2.44 -15.59 -24.03
N ALA A 411 1.51 -15.26 -23.12
CA ALA A 411 0.26 -15.99 -22.98
C ALA A 411 -0.95 -15.22 -23.55
N LEU A 412 -0.75 -14.00 -24.07
CA LEU A 412 -1.87 -13.13 -24.42
C LEU A 412 -2.71 -13.68 -25.59
N ASP A 413 -2.06 -14.20 -26.63
CA ASP A 413 -2.74 -14.68 -27.83
C ASP A 413 -3.63 -15.90 -27.51
N ASP A 414 -3.12 -16.82 -26.70
CA ASP A 414 -3.85 -17.98 -26.20
C ASP A 414 -4.98 -17.57 -25.22
N LEU A 415 -4.75 -16.55 -24.40
CA LEU A 415 -5.70 -16.10 -23.37
C LEU A 415 -6.80 -15.17 -23.89
N ALA A 416 -6.61 -14.50 -25.02
CA ALA A 416 -7.55 -13.54 -25.57
C ALA A 416 -9.00 -14.08 -25.69
N PRO A 417 -9.27 -15.28 -26.26
CA PRO A 417 -10.61 -15.83 -26.32
C PRO A 417 -11.18 -16.18 -24.93
N LEU A 418 -10.34 -16.68 -24.03
CA LEU A 418 -10.74 -17.01 -22.65
C LEU A 418 -11.00 -15.76 -21.79
N LEU A 419 -10.34 -14.64 -22.08
CA LEU A 419 -10.49 -13.40 -21.33
C LEU A 419 -11.91 -12.84 -21.49
N ASP A 420 -12.42 -12.78 -22.70
CA ASP A 420 -13.77 -12.26 -22.99
C ASP A 420 -14.86 -13.19 -22.43
N ALA A 421 -14.66 -14.48 -22.64
CA ALA A 421 -15.46 -15.55 -22.05
C ALA A 421 -15.46 -15.54 -20.52
N GLY A 422 -14.32 -15.21 -19.92
CA GLY A 422 -14.10 -15.18 -18.48
C GLY A 422 -14.70 -13.95 -17.80
N LEU A 423 -14.60 -12.78 -18.43
CA LEU A 423 -15.08 -11.52 -17.86
C LEU A 423 -16.61 -11.50 -17.78
N ALA A 424 -17.30 -11.77 -18.89
CA ALA A 424 -18.75 -11.64 -18.98
C ALA A 424 -19.52 -12.96 -19.12
N GLY A 425 -18.87 -14.04 -19.58
CA GLY A 425 -19.53 -15.28 -19.96
C GLY A 425 -20.07 -16.13 -18.80
N THR A 426 -20.95 -17.06 -19.17
CA THR A 426 -21.57 -18.07 -18.31
C THR A 426 -21.71 -19.39 -19.06
N GLY A 427 -21.71 -20.51 -18.34
CA GLY A 427 -21.88 -21.84 -18.95
C GLY A 427 -20.69 -22.31 -19.80
N PRO A 428 -20.80 -23.43 -20.51
CA PRO A 428 -19.64 -24.15 -21.09
C PRO A 428 -19.12 -23.60 -22.43
N ALA A 429 -19.71 -22.54 -22.99
CA ALA A 429 -19.62 -22.21 -24.42
C ALA A 429 -18.24 -21.76 -24.97
N THR A 430 -17.16 -21.83 -24.20
CA THR A 430 -15.88 -21.14 -24.50
C THR A 430 -14.65 -21.85 -23.91
N GLY A 431 -14.64 -23.19 -23.87
CA GLY A 431 -13.52 -23.96 -23.30
C GLY A 431 -13.51 -24.05 -21.77
N PHE A 432 -14.49 -23.44 -21.10
CA PHE A 432 -14.66 -23.55 -19.66
C PHE A 432 -15.45 -24.81 -19.28
N THR A 433 -14.86 -25.65 -18.44
CA THR A 433 -15.58 -26.67 -17.67
C THR A 433 -16.39 -25.98 -16.58
N SER A 434 -17.72 -25.96 -16.75
CA SER A 434 -18.64 -25.21 -15.90
C SER A 434 -19.24 -26.06 -14.77
N ALA A 435 -19.65 -25.41 -13.68
CA ALA A 435 -20.32 -26.10 -12.59
C ALA A 435 -21.67 -26.73 -13.03
N PRO A 436 -21.98 -27.97 -12.60
CA PRO A 436 -23.24 -28.62 -12.92
C PRO A 436 -24.44 -27.97 -12.22
N ARG A 437 -25.67 -28.20 -12.69
CA ARG A 437 -26.90 -27.59 -12.13
C ARG A 437 -27.07 -27.84 -10.62
N ARG A 438 -26.61 -29.00 -10.12
CA ARG A 438 -26.65 -29.35 -8.69
C ARG A 438 -25.82 -28.42 -7.80
N ALA A 439 -24.83 -27.70 -8.36
CA ALA A 439 -24.10 -26.66 -7.64
C ALA A 439 -24.99 -25.49 -7.21
N ALA A 440 -26.18 -25.33 -7.81
CA ALA A 440 -27.17 -24.32 -7.40
C ALA A 440 -27.62 -24.47 -5.94
N TRP A 441 -27.60 -25.67 -5.35
CA TRP A 441 -27.94 -25.88 -3.94
C TRP A 441 -26.97 -25.21 -2.97
N ILE A 442 -25.69 -25.11 -3.33
CA ILE A 442 -24.67 -24.46 -2.50
C ILE A 442 -24.42 -23.02 -2.96
N ARG A 443 -24.56 -22.76 -4.26
CA ARG A 443 -24.19 -21.49 -4.92
C ARG A 443 -25.30 -21.04 -5.88
N PRO A 444 -26.52 -20.74 -5.39
CA PRO A 444 -27.70 -20.52 -6.23
C PRO A 444 -27.54 -19.35 -7.22
N PHE A 445 -26.82 -18.30 -6.82
CA PHE A 445 -26.66 -17.11 -7.66
C PHE A 445 -25.40 -17.12 -8.54
N SER A 446 -24.40 -17.96 -8.23
CA SER A 446 -23.12 -17.97 -8.95
C SER A 446 -22.84 -19.22 -9.77
N TRP A 447 -23.61 -20.31 -9.63
CA TRP A 447 -23.30 -21.60 -10.27
C TRP A 447 -23.08 -21.50 -11.78
N ARG A 448 -23.90 -20.71 -12.51
CA ARG A 448 -23.76 -20.52 -13.96
C ARG A 448 -22.44 -19.88 -14.39
N ARG A 449 -21.78 -19.15 -13.49
CA ARG A 449 -20.51 -18.47 -13.76
C ARG A 449 -19.30 -19.28 -13.30
N ILE A 450 -19.46 -20.24 -12.40
CA ILE A 450 -18.36 -21.05 -11.91
C ILE A 450 -17.79 -21.88 -13.06
N GLY A 451 -16.49 -21.78 -13.30
CA GLY A 451 -15.80 -22.66 -14.25
C GLY A 451 -14.29 -22.49 -14.26
N ILE A 452 -13.64 -23.46 -14.89
CA ILE A 452 -12.19 -23.49 -15.11
C ILE A 452 -11.89 -23.76 -16.59
N ALA A 453 -10.87 -23.13 -17.12
CA ALA A 453 -10.26 -23.43 -18.41
C ALA A 453 -8.75 -23.49 -18.23
N VAL A 454 -8.05 -24.27 -19.05
CA VAL A 454 -6.59 -24.35 -19.06
C VAL A 454 -6.16 -24.25 -20.51
N GLU A 455 -5.39 -23.23 -20.84
CA GLU A 455 -4.92 -22.95 -22.20
C GLU A 455 -3.60 -22.20 -22.14
N GLY A 456 -2.69 -22.45 -23.07
CA GLY A 456 -1.39 -21.79 -23.08
C GLY A 456 -0.56 -21.99 -21.80
N GLY A 457 -0.85 -23.00 -20.97
CA GLY A 457 -0.19 -23.24 -19.68
C GLY A 457 -0.59 -22.26 -18.60
N THR A 458 -1.73 -21.60 -18.79
CA THR A 458 -2.34 -20.72 -17.80
C THR A 458 -3.72 -21.27 -17.46
N ALA A 459 -3.95 -21.52 -16.17
CA ALA A 459 -5.28 -21.85 -15.69
C ALA A 459 -6.10 -20.57 -15.48
N VAL A 460 -7.29 -20.52 -16.09
CA VAL A 460 -8.25 -19.43 -15.99
C VAL A 460 -9.45 -19.89 -15.16
N LEU A 461 -9.65 -19.27 -14.00
CA LEU A 461 -10.70 -19.62 -13.04
C LEU A 461 -11.69 -18.46 -12.94
N ARG A 462 -12.98 -18.75 -13.10
CA ARG A 462 -14.04 -17.75 -12.93
C ARG A 462 -15.03 -18.15 -11.85
N SER A 463 -15.41 -17.20 -11.00
CA SER A 463 -16.34 -17.44 -9.88
C SER A 463 -17.03 -16.16 -9.36
N GLY A 464 -17.99 -16.33 -8.46
CA GLY A 464 -18.65 -15.22 -7.76
C GLY A 464 -19.88 -14.63 -8.45
N TRP A 465 -20.73 -13.97 -7.67
CA TRP A 465 -21.97 -13.30 -8.12
C TRP A 465 -21.97 -11.82 -7.78
N LEU A 466 -21.87 -11.49 -6.48
CA LEU A 466 -21.78 -10.10 -6.00
C LEU A 466 -20.44 -9.46 -6.41
N LEU A 467 -19.36 -10.21 -6.21
CA LEU A 467 -18.03 -9.89 -6.69
C LEU A 467 -17.66 -10.93 -7.74
N ARG A 468 -17.68 -10.54 -9.01
CA ARG A 468 -17.18 -11.36 -10.11
C ARG A 468 -15.66 -11.42 -9.99
N ARG A 469 -15.09 -12.63 -10.03
CA ARG A 469 -13.64 -12.85 -10.04
C ARG A 469 -13.25 -13.66 -11.25
N LEU A 470 -12.11 -13.32 -11.85
CA LEU A 470 -11.46 -14.03 -12.93
C LEU A 470 -9.98 -14.06 -12.61
N ALA A 471 -9.45 -15.24 -12.29
CA ALA A 471 -8.06 -15.44 -11.92
C ALA A 471 -7.31 -16.17 -13.04
N PHE A 472 -6.13 -15.67 -13.37
CA PHE A 472 -5.17 -16.26 -14.29
C PHE A 472 -3.98 -16.76 -13.47
N VAL A 473 -3.63 -18.03 -13.63
CA VAL A 473 -2.54 -18.65 -12.90
C VAL A 473 -1.63 -19.36 -13.90
N PRO A 474 -0.44 -18.82 -14.20
CA PRO A 474 0.57 -19.54 -14.96
C PRO A 474 0.95 -20.82 -14.23
N LEU A 475 0.76 -21.97 -14.89
CA LEU A 475 0.98 -23.29 -14.29
C LEU A 475 2.46 -23.55 -13.97
N ALA A 476 3.38 -22.89 -14.66
CA ALA A 476 4.80 -22.91 -14.31
C ALA A 476 5.08 -22.37 -12.88
N ARG A 477 4.16 -21.58 -12.31
CA ARG A 477 4.38 -20.80 -11.09
C ARG A 477 3.39 -21.11 -9.96
N MET A 478 2.55 -22.11 -10.13
CA MET A 478 1.75 -22.64 -9.03
C MET A 478 2.64 -23.45 -8.07
N GLN A 479 2.31 -23.42 -6.79
CA GLN A 479 3.02 -24.19 -5.75
C GLN A 479 2.41 -25.58 -5.56
N SER A 480 1.09 -25.67 -5.63
CA SER A 480 0.35 -26.91 -5.57
C SER A 480 -1.06 -26.72 -6.09
N VAL A 481 -1.73 -27.82 -6.42
CA VAL A 481 -3.16 -27.85 -6.71
C VAL A 481 -3.81 -28.80 -5.70
N ALA A 482 -5.01 -28.46 -5.23
CA ALA A 482 -5.72 -29.24 -4.25
C ALA A 482 -7.21 -29.37 -4.62
N VAL A 483 -7.77 -30.55 -4.39
CA VAL A 483 -9.21 -30.80 -4.50
C VAL A 483 -9.75 -31.16 -3.13
N ALA A 484 -10.87 -30.53 -2.74
CA ALA A 484 -11.48 -30.73 -1.44
C ALA A 484 -13.00 -30.90 -1.54
N ALA A 485 -13.55 -31.86 -0.78
CA ALA A 485 -14.97 -32.13 -0.71
C ALA A 485 -15.42 -32.26 0.76
N GLY A 486 -16.18 -31.27 1.24
CA GLY A 486 -16.88 -31.38 2.53
C GLY A 486 -18.10 -32.32 2.44
N PRO A 487 -18.76 -32.66 3.56
CA PRO A 487 -19.85 -33.63 3.61
C PRO A 487 -21.00 -33.32 2.64
N VAL A 488 -21.46 -32.07 2.61
CA VAL A 488 -22.55 -31.61 1.72
C VAL A 488 -22.15 -31.70 0.24
N ARG A 489 -20.91 -31.29 -0.08
CA ARG A 489 -20.38 -31.34 -1.45
C ARG A 489 -20.25 -32.79 -1.92
N ARG A 490 -19.77 -33.69 -1.05
CA ARG A 490 -19.68 -35.13 -1.32
C ARG A 490 -21.06 -35.75 -1.62
N GLY A 491 -22.08 -35.40 -0.85
CA GLY A 491 -23.47 -35.81 -1.11
C GLY A 491 -24.00 -35.34 -2.47
N LEU A 492 -23.60 -34.14 -2.90
CA LEU A 492 -23.94 -33.58 -4.21
C LEU A 492 -22.96 -33.96 -5.34
N ARG A 493 -21.98 -34.84 -5.09
CA ARG A 493 -20.90 -35.17 -6.05
C ARG A 493 -20.14 -33.94 -6.57
N LEU A 494 -19.93 -32.95 -5.72
CA LEU A 494 -19.23 -31.71 -6.03
C LEU A 494 -17.90 -31.68 -5.29
N GLU A 495 -16.91 -31.01 -5.88
CA GLU A 495 -15.61 -30.77 -5.24
C GLU A 495 -15.15 -29.33 -5.52
N SER A 496 -14.34 -28.75 -4.64
CA SER A 496 -13.67 -27.48 -4.92
C SER A 496 -12.24 -27.73 -5.34
N LEU A 497 -11.81 -27.07 -6.40
CA LEU A 497 -10.43 -27.08 -6.88
C LEU A 497 -9.77 -25.74 -6.53
N ARG A 498 -8.64 -25.78 -5.86
CA ARG A 498 -7.85 -24.60 -5.48
C ARG A 498 -6.44 -24.73 -6.04
N ILE A 499 -5.94 -23.66 -6.65
CA ILE A 499 -4.55 -23.56 -7.08
C ILE A 499 -3.82 -22.66 -6.10
N HIS A 500 -2.81 -23.22 -5.44
CA HIS A 500 -2.00 -22.50 -4.46
C HIS A 500 -0.88 -21.75 -5.18
N THR A 501 -0.72 -20.48 -4.83
CA THR A 501 0.35 -19.61 -5.31
C THR A 501 1.01 -18.93 -4.11
N VAL A 502 2.08 -18.16 -4.35
CA VAL A 502 2.73 -17.36 -3.29
C VAL A 502 1.72 -16.50 -2.53
N ALA A 503 2.02 -16.22 -1.26
CA ALA A 503 1.15 -15.44 -0.39
C ALA A 503 0.77 -14.10 -1.05
N GLY A 504 -0.53 -13.83 -1.10
CA GLY A 504 -1.05 -12.61 -1.71
C GLY A 504 -2.59 -12.53 -1.67
N PRO A 505 -3.17 -11.44 -2.17
CA PRO A 505 -4.62 -11.21 -2.12
C PRO A 505 -5.42 -12.12 -3.06
N VAL A 506 -4.77 -12.72 -4.05
CA VAL A 506 -5.42 -13.61 -5.03
C VAL A 506 -5.39 -15.03 -4.49
N ALA A 507 -6.57 -15.62 -4.31
CA ALA A 507 -6.74 -17.01 -3.89
C ALA A 507 -7.56 -17.75 -4.97
N PRO A 508 -6.91 -18.30 -6.02
CA PRO A 508 -7.60 -18.94 -7.12
C PRO A 508 -8.34 -20.20 -6.67
N GLU A 509 -9.68 -20.16 -6.71
CA GLU A 509 -10.53 -21.29 -6.33
C GLU A 509 -11.76 -21.38 -7.22
N VAL A 510 -12.06 -22.62 -7.66
CA VAL A 510 -13.34 -23.00 -8.25
C VAL A 510 -14.14 -23.77 -7.20
N PRO A 511 -15.20 -23.18 -6.62
CA PRO A 511 -15.78 -23.68 -5.37
C PRO A 511 -16.72 -24.88 -5.52
N ALA A 512 -17.18 -25.19 -6.74
CA ALA A 512 -18.13 -26.28 -6.99
C ALA A 512 -18.02 -26.78 -8.44
N LEU A 513 -17.14 -27.75 -8.68
CA LEU A 513 -17.03 -28.52 -9.92
C LEU A 513 -17.69 -29.90 -9.75
N ASP A 514 -18.05 -30.54 -10.86
CA ASP A 514 -18.36 -31.97 -10.87
C ASP A 514 -17.13 -32.74 -10.35
N ARG A 515 -17.33 -33.81 -9.56
CA ARG A 515 -16.25 -34.64 -9.05
C ARG A 515 -15.36 -35.22 -10.17
N ALA A 516 -15.96 -35.67 -11.28
CA ALA A 516 -15.20 -36.20 -12.40
C ALA A 516 -14.35 -35.10 -13.06
N ASP A 517 -14.97 -33.95 -13.30
CA ASP A 517 -14.30 -32.78 -13.88
C ASP A 517 -13.19 -32.23 -12.98
N ALA A 518 -13.40 -32.21 -11.67
CA ALA A 518 -12.41 -31.76 -10.70
C ALA A 518 -11.19 -32.70 -10.66
N ALA A 519 -11.40 -34.02 -10.73
CA ALA A 519 -10.31 -34.99 -10.77
C ALA A 519 -9.54 -34.93 -12.10
N ALA A 520 -10.25 -34.77 -13.22
CA ALA A 520 -9.64 -34.59 -14.54
C ALA A 520 -8.82 -33.29 -14.60
N ALA A 521 -9.38 -32.18 -14.14
CA ALA A 521 -8.69 -30.89 -14.07
C ALA A 521 -7.48 -30.93 -13.14
N PHE A 522 -7.58 -31.57 -11.97
CA PHE A 522 -6.44 -31.76 -11.07
C PHE A 522 -5.29 -32.50 -11.75
N THR A 523 -5.60 -33.61 -12.42
CA THR A 523 -4.59 -34.44 -13.10
C THR A 523 -3.95 -33.70 -14.26
N ALA A 524 -4.74 -33.02 -15.09
CA ALA A 524 -4.25 -32.21 -16.21
C ALA A 524 -3.35 -31.06 -15.73
N ILE A 525 -3.82 -30.28 -14.74
CA ILE A 525 -3.07 -29.16 -14.17
C ILE A 525 -1.76 -29.64 -13.52
N ALA A 526 -1.80 -30.74 -12.76
CA ALA A 526 -0.61 -31.27 -12.10
C ALA A 526 0.44 -31.74 -13.12
N ALA A 527 0.01 -32.42 -14.19
CA ALA A 527 0.92 -32.89 -15.24
C ALA A 527 1.52 -31.72 -16.04
N GLU A 528 0.68 -30.76 -16.47
CA GLU A 528 1.13 -29.62 -17.25
C GLU A 528 2.01 -28.68 -16.42
N ALA A 529 1.72 -28.48 -15.13
CA ALA A 529 2.55 -27.63 -14.26
C ALA A 529 4.00 -28.11 -14.18
N VAL A 530 4.25 -29.42 -14.14
CA VAL A 530 5.61 -29.98 -14.11
C VAL A 530 6.35 -29.69 -15.42
N ASP A 531 5.72 -29.95 -16.57
CA ASP A 531 6.33 -29.69 -17.88
C ASP A 531 6.61 -28.19 -18.09
N ARG A 532 5.65 -27.33 -17.71
CA ARG A 532 5.79 -25.87 -17.82
C ARG A 532 6.86 -25.32 -16.89
N ALA A 533 6.93 -25.78 -15.65
CA ALA A 533 7.95 -25.34 -14.71
C ALA A 533 9.37 -25.69 -15.18
N LEU A 534 9.55 -26.81 -15.89
CA LEU A 534 10.85 -27.19 -16.46
C LEU A 534 11.26 -26.33 -17.66
N ARG A 535 10.30 -25.76 -18.39
CA ARG A 535 10.54 -24.93 -19.59
C ARG A 535 10.50 -23.43 -19.30
N ASP A 536 10.03 -23.03 -18.12
CA ASP A 536 9.90 -21.62 -17.75
C ASP A 536 11.28 -20.96 -17.64
N ARG A 537 11.49 -19.90 -18.42
CA ARG A 537 12.71 -19.06 -18.42
C ARG A 537 12.41 -17.61 -18.07
N SER A 538 11.17 -17.33 -17.66
CA SER A 538 10.69 -15.97 -17.40
C SER A 538 11.35 -15.29 -16.19
N ASP A 539 12.08 -16.03 -15.37
CA ASP A 539 12.99 -15.51 -14.35
C ASP A 539 14.22 -14.78 -14.96
N ARG A 540 14.53 -15.02 -16.24
CA ARG A 540 15.65 -14.45 -16.99
C ARG A 540 15.25 -13.35 -17.99
N TRP A 541 14.14 -12.65 -17.72
CA TRP A 541 13.54 -11.62 -18.59
C TRP A 541 14.51 -10.61 -19.24
N GLY A 542 15.65 -10.29 -18.60
CA GLY A 542 16.68 -9.38 -19.14
C GLY A 542 17.79 -10.02 -19.99
N ALA A 543 17.89 -11.35 -20.06
CA ALA A 543 18.98 -12.05 -20.76
C ALA A 543 18.70 -12.28 -22.26
N GLU A 544 17.42 -12.32 -22.67
CA GLU A 544 17.03 -12.68 -24.04
C GLU A 544 17.03 -11.49 -25.03
N HIS A 545 17.13 -10.24 -24.54
CA HIS A 545 17.14 -9.03 -25.39
C HIS A 545 18.55 -8.41 -25.56
N ALA A 546 19.60 -9.15 -25.19
CA ALA A 546 21.00 -8.71 -25.28
C ALA A 546 21.73 -9.20 -26.55
N SER A 547 20.99 -9.71 -27.54
CA SER A 547 21.53 -10.19 -28.84
C SER A 547 21.14 -9.27 -29.98
#